data_AF-A0A1Y2M6D3-F1
#
_entry.id   AF-A0A1Y2M6D3-F1
#
_cell.length_a   1.000
_cell.length_b   1.000
_cell.length_c   1.000
_cell.angle_alpha   90.00
_cell.angle_beta   90.00
_cell.angle_gamma   90.00
#
_symmetry.space_group_name_H-M   'P 1'
#
loop_
_entity.id
_entity.type
_entity.pdbx_description
1 polymer ?
#
loop_
_entity_poly.entity_id
_entity_poly.type
_entity_poly.pdbx_seq_one_letter_code
_entity_poly.pdbx_strand_id
1 'polypeptide(L)'
;MAQSSSASNQDNLGQIFFEAFQLYTSGIINNSPSNNDEAAKATAVEIIVPQLNSDHNRLIYIADTIQARVKRDVVWIDSAISIYDGIASSIDPLFSAPGLPADRRGCALVQHYLITSVYADFTKTMTERFWNVGLIHFLGRLGASRESIGALTTNIALYIMGRMMLSERLFDGQNLGLCLDYIVHVGPFLDSEAPGSVNEFGGMLLQLRERVKMGGTVANMAVCWLFKMRGDGWRAQLVE
;
A
#
# COMPACT_ATOMS: atom_id res chain seq x y z
N MET A 1 -26.60 38.28 -26.39
CA MET A 1 -26.72 37.24 -25.35
C MET A 1 -26.50 35.88 -26.00
N ALA A 2 -25.27 35.39 -26.07
CA ALA A 2 -24.93 34.07 -26.60
C ALA A 2 -23.53 33.67 -26.11
N GLN A 3 -23.34 33.50 -24.79
CA GLN A 3 -22.08 33.01 -24.21
C GLN A 3 -22.30 32.05 -23.03
N SER A 4 -23.53 31.57 -22.78
CA SER A 4 -23.85 30.73 -21.62
C SER A 4 -24.01 29.23 -21.94
N SER A 5 -24.04 28.81 -23.21
CA SER A 5 -24.30 27.39 -23.58
C SER A 5 -23.06 26.58 -23.94
N SER A 6 -21.90 27.22 -24.15
CA SER A 6 -20.66 26.52 -24.50
C SER A 6 -19.93 25.94 -23.29
N ALA A 7 -19.96 26.64 -22.16
CA ALA A 7 -19.34 26.18 -20.90
C ALA A 7 -20.06 24.94 -20.34
N SER A 8 -21.40 24.96 -20.29
CA SER A 8 -22.18 23.82 -19.80
C SER A 8 -22.03 22.55 -20.65
N ASN A 9 -21.84 22.70 -21.97
CA ASN A 9 -21.64 21.57 -22.86
C ASN A 9 -20.21 21.01 -22.79
N GLN A 10 -19.20 21.85 -22.55
CA GLN A 10 -17.81 21.41 -22.34
C GLN A 10 -17.65 20.67 -21.02
N ASP A 11 -18.29 21.15 -19.95
CA ASP A 11 -18.28 20.49 -18.64
C ASP A 11 -18.98 19.13 -18.69
N ASN A 12 -20.12 19.03 -19.40
CA ASN A 12 -20.83 17.77 -19.61
C ASN A 12 -20.01 16.75 -20.43
N LEU A 13 -19.32 17.18 -21.48
CA LEU A 13 -18.47 16.29 -22.28
C LEU A 13 -17.26 15.81 -21.48
N GLY A 14 -16.60 16.70 -20.73
CA GLY A 14 -15.49 16.35 -19.84
C GLY A 14 -15.90 15.29 -18.82
N GLN A 15 -17.09 15.44 -18.22
CA GLN A 15 -17.65 14.47 -17.30
C GLN A 15 -17.92 13.11 -17.96
N ILE A 16 -18.54 13.07 -19.15
CA ILE A 16 -18.79 11.82 -19.89
C ILE A 16 -17.49 11.09 -20.21
N PHE A 17 -16.44 11.80 -20.65
CA PHE A 17 -15.15 11.17 -20.93
C PHE A 17 -14.46 10.64 -19.67
N PHE A 18 -14.61 11.34 -18.54
CA PHE A 18 -14.10 10.86 -17.26
C PHE A 18 -14.86 9.62 -16.78
N GLU A 19 -16.19 9.60 -16.87
CA GLU A 19 -17.01 8.42 -16.52
C GLU A 19 -16.67 7.20 -17.40
N ALA A 20 -16.49 7.40 -18.70
CA ALA A 20 -16.07 6.34 -19.62
C ALA A 20 -14.68 5.80 -19.26
N PHE A 21 -13.73 6.69 -18.95
CA PHE A 21 -12.42 6.32 -18.43
C PHE A 21 -12.55 5.51 -17.14
N GLN A 22 -13.37 5.96 -16.18
CA GLN A 22 -13.58 5.29 -14.91
C GLN A 22 -14.08 3.87 -15.08
N LEU A 23 -15.09 3.66 -15.94
CA LEU A 23 -15.64 2.35 -16.26
C LEU A 23 -14.60 1.44 -16.92
N TYR A 24 -13.86 1.96 -17.88
CA TYR A 24 -12.86 1.20 -18.63
C TYR A 24 -11.68 0.77 -17.74
N THR A 25 -11.11 1.71 -17.00
CA THR A 25 -9.98 1.46 -16.09
C THR A 25 -10.39 0.55 -14.94
N SER A 26 -11.59 0.71 -14.37
CA SER A 26 -12.12 -0.24 -13.38
C SER A 26 -12.29 -1.64 -13.97
N GLY A 27 -12.73 -1.76 -15.22
CA GLY A 27 -12.84 -3.04 -15.91
C GLY A 27 -11.48 -3.73 -16.02
N ILE A 28 -10.45 -3.01 -16.47
CA ILE A 28 -9.08 -3.55 -16.58
C ILE A 28 -8.54 -3.95 -15.21
N ILE A 29 -8.60 -3.02 -14.25
CA ILE A 29 -8.04 -3.23 -12.92
C ILE A 29 -8.77 -4.36 -12.21
N ASN A 30 -10.08 -4.58 -12.37
CA ASN A 30 -10.78 -5.68 -11.69
C ASN A 30 -10.64 -7.02 -12.40
N ASN A 31 -10.41 -7.03 -13.71
CA ASN A 31 -10.23 -8.26 -14.51
C ASN A 31 -8.77 -8.68 -14.65
N SER A 32 -7.80 -7.84 -14.26
CA SER A 32 -6.38 -8.21 -14.25
C SER A 32 -6.19 -9.47 -13.42
N PRO A 33 -5.41 -10.46 -13.90
CA PRO A 33 -5.25 -11.69 -13.16
C PRO A 33 -4.42 -11.45 -11.88
N SER A 34 -4.59 -12.33 -10.89
CA SER A 34 -3.84 -12.31 -9.62
C SER A 34 -2.55 -13.14 -9.66
N ASN A 35 -2.33 -13.90 -10.74
CA ASN A 35 -1.13 -14.69 -10.94
C ASN A 35 0.07 -13.80 -11.39
N ASN A 36 1.26 -14.40 -11.43
CA ASN A 36 2.48 -13.74 -11.91
C ASN A 36 2.54 -13.64 -13.45
N ASP A 37 1.40 -13.43 -14.11
CA ASP A 37 1.37 -13.16 -15.54
C ASP A 37 1.83 -11.72 -15.81
N GLU A 38 3.14 -11.56 -15.98
CA GLU A 38 3.76 -10.27 -16.28
C GLU A 38 3.26 -9.66 -17.59
N ALA A 39 2.91 -10.50 -18.59
CA ALA A 39 2.41 -10.02 -19.87
C ALA A 39 1.04 -9.37 -19.71
N ALA A 40 0.12 -10.01 -18.98
CA ALA A 40 -1.19 -9.44 -18.69
C ALA A 40 -1.10 -8.12 -17.91
N LYS A 41 -0.18 -8.03 -16.94
CA LYS A 41 0.08 -6.80 -16.18
C LYS A 41 0.66 -5.70 -17.06
N ALA A 42 1.63 -6.03 -17.92
CA ALA A 42 2.20 -5.09 -18.88
C ALA A 42 1.15 -4.55 -19.85
N THR A 43 0.30 -5.42 -20.40
CA THR A 43 -0.83 -5.00 -21.25
C THR A 43 -1.80 -4.07 -20.52
N ALA A 44 -2.12 -4.36 -19.25
CA ALA A 44 -2.95 -3.46 -18.46
C ALA A 44 -2.31 -2.07 -18.31
N VAL A 45 -1.01 -1.99 -18.05
CA VAL A 45 -0.25 -0.73 -17.95
C VAL A 45 -0.22 0.01 -19.29
N GLU A 46 0.10 -0.70 -20.38
CA GLU A 46 0.13 -0.15 -21.75
C GLU A 46 -1.22 0.44 -22.16
N ILE A 47 -2.32 -0.11 -21.67
CA ILE A 47 -3.65 0.41 -21.91
C ILE A 47 -3.97 1.60 -20.99
N ILE A 48 -3.65 1.52 -19.70
CA ILE A 48 -4.03 2.53 -18.69
C ILE A 48 -3.24 3.83 -18.87
N VAL A 49 -1.92 3.76 -19.08
CA VAL A 49 -1.03 4.93 -19.06
C VAL A 49 -1.36 5.95 -20.14
N PRO A 50 -1.59 5.56 -21.42
CA PRO A 50 -2.00 6.52 -22.45
C PRO A 50 -3.32 7.23 -22.14
N GLN A 51 -4.22 6.58 -21.39
CA GLN A 51 -5.51 7.15 -21.00
C GLN A 51 -5.37 8.22 -19.92
N LEU A 52 -4.20 8.37 -19.27
CA LEU A 52 -3.97 9.46 -18.33
C LEU A 52 -4.06 10.83 -19.00
N ASN A 53 -3.59 10.96 -20.25
CA ASN A 53 -3.65 12.20 -21.05
C ASN A 53 -3.27 13.48 -20.28
N SER A 54 -2.19 13.43 -19.49
CA SER A 54 -1.73 14.53 -18.62
C SER A 54 -2.74 15.02 -17.56
N ASP A 55 -3.78 14.25 -17.28
CA ASP A 55 -4.80 14.55 -16.28
C ASP A 55 -4.52 13.81 -14.96
N HIS A 56 -4.02 14.53 -13.98
CA HIS A 56 -3.72 13.99 -12.65
C HIS A 56 -4.95 13.43 -11.92
N ASN A 57 -6.17 13.88 -12.21
CA ASN A 57 -7.38 13.30 -11.59
C ASN A 57 -7.60 11.85 -12.01
N ARG A 58 -7.20 11.50 -13.24
CA ARG A 58 -7.22 10.12 -13.73
C ARG A 58 -6.22 9.24 -12.98
N LEU A 59 -5.04 9.79 -12.67
CA LEU A 59 -4.03 9.09 -11.86
C LEU A 59 -4.53 8.86 -10.42
N ILE A 60 -5.18 9.84 -9.81
CA ILE A 60 -5.83 9.69 -8.49
C ILE A 60 -6.85 8.56 -8.54
N TYR A 61 -7.75 8.58 -9.53
CA TYR A 61 -8.77 7.54 -9.69
C TYR A 61 -8.17 6.14 -9.89
N ILE A 62 -7.10 6.00 -10.67
CA ILE A 62 -6.39 4.73 -10.82
C ILE A 62 -5.85 4.27 -9.48
N ALA A 63 -5.17 5.14 -8.73
CA ALA A 63 -4.64 4.79 -7.42
C ALA A 63 -5.76 4.31 -6.47
N ASP A 64 -6.87 5.05 -6.41
CA ASP A 64 -8.03 4.68 -5.58
C ASP A 64 -8.62 3.32 -6.01
N THR A 65 -8.69 3.06 -7.31
CA THR A 65 -9.23 1.81 -7.85
C THR A 65 -8.33 0.61 -7.52
N ILE A 66 -7.01 0.76 -7.64
CA ILE A 66 -6.03 -0.26 -7.25
C ILE A 66 -6.13 -0.51 -5.74
N GLN A 67 -6.14 0.53 -4.90
CA GLN A 67 -6.27 0.39 -3.44
C GLN A 67 -7.60 -0.27 -3.05
N ALA A 68 -8.71 0.11 -3.69
CA ALA A 68 -10.00 -0.52 -3.45
C ALA A 68 -9.97 -2.02 -3.79
N ARG A 69 -9.27 -2.44 -4.85
CA ARG A 69 -9.12 -3.86 -5.19
C ARG A 69 -8.24 -4.60 -4.18
N VAL A 70 -7.09 -4.05 -3.81
CA VAL A 70 -6.18 -4.61 -2.80
C VAL A 70 -6.91 -4.90 -1.47
N LYS A 71 -7.76 -3.98 -1.02
CA LYS A 71 -8.54 -4.14 0.22
C LYS A 71 -9.58 -5.27 0.16
N ARG A 72 -9.95 -5.72 -1.04
CA ARG A 72 -10.95 -6.77 -1.30
C ARG A 72 -10.33 -8.12 -1.66
N ASP A 73 -9.16 -8.12 -2.32
CA ASP A 73 -8.50 -9.29 -2.88
C ASP A 73 -7.02 -9.32 -2.47
N VAL A 74 -6.72 -10.05 -1.39
CA VAL A 74 -5.38 -10.18 -0.82
C VAL A 74 -4.41 -10.87 -1.80
N VAL A 75 -4.91 -11.79 -2.62
CA VAL A 75 -4.07 -12.54 -3.57
C VAL A 75 -3.55 -11.62 -4.69
N TRP A 76 -4.22 -10.49 -4.93
CA TRP A 76 -3.85 -9.54 -5.97
C TRP A 76 -2.78 -8.53 -5.54
N ILE A 77 -2.31 -8.54 -4.29
CA ILE A 77 -1.35 -7.56 -3.76
C ILE A 77 -0.08 -7.44 -4.61
N ASP A 78 0.56 -8.56 -4.96
CA ASP A 78 1.80 -8.51 -5.77
C ASP A 78 1.53 -7.96 -7.17
N SER A 79 0.35 -8.24 -7.73
CA SER A 79 -0.08 -7.66 -9.01
C SER A 79 -0.33 -6.16 -8.92
N ALA A 80 -0.91 -5.69 -7.81
CA ALA A 80 -1.09 -4.27 -7.55
C ALA A 80 0.25 -3.52 -7.52
N ILE A 81 1.25 -4.09 -6.82
CA ILE A 81 2.60 -3.53 -6.74
C ILE A 81 3.21 -3.45 -8.15
N SER A 82 3.19 -4.54 -8.92
CA SER A 82 3.70 -4.56 -10.30
C SER A 82 3.02 -3.54 -11.21
N ILE A 83 1.71 -3.34 -11.06
CA ILE A 83 0.98 -2.34 -11.85
C ILE A 83 1.40 -0.92 -11.46
N TYR A 84 1.58 -0.62 -10.17
CA TYR A 84 2.13 0.66 -9.75
C TYR A 84 3.53 0.91 -10.31
N ASP A 85 4.41 -0.09 -10.23
CA ASP A 85 5.78 -0.01 -10.76
C ASP A 85 5.80 0.19 -12.28
N GLY A 86 4.91 -0.51 -13.00
CA GLY A 86 4.74 -0.35 -14.44
C GLY A 86 4.22 1.03 -14.81
N ILE A 87 3.17 1.52 -14.14
CA ILE A 87 2.66 2.89 -14.36
C ILE A 87 3.77 3.92 -14.10
N ALA A 88 4.49 3.79 -13.00
CA ALA A 88 5.56 4.71 -12.63
C ALA A 88 6.71 4.72 -13.65
N SER A 89 6.98 3.59 -14.29
CA SER A 89 8.02 3.42 -15.31
C SER A 89 7.59 3.91 -16.70
N SER A 90 6.29 3.88 -17.00
CA SER A 90 5.73 4.24 -18.31
C SER A 90 5.14 5.66 -18.39
N ILE A 91 4.89 6.32 -17.26
CA ILE A 91 4.34 7.67 -17.22
C ILE A 91 5.34 8.71 -17.76
N ASP A 92 4.83 9.75 -18.42
CA ASP A 92 5.64 10.90 -18.86
C ASP A 92 6.39 11.53 -17.66
N PRO A 93 7.72 11.65 -17.69
CA PRO A 93 8.51 12.32 -16.64
C PRO A 93 8.06 13.77 -16.34
N LEU A 94 7.42 14.44 -17.30
CA LEU A 94 6.89 15.80 -17.15
C LEU A 94 5.45 15.84 -16.61
N PHE A 95 4.79 14.68 -16.49
CA PHE A 95 3.45 14.59 -15.92
C PHE A 95 3.44 15.18 -14.51
N SER A 96 2.52 16.11 -14.24
CA SER A 96 2.52 16.90 -13.00
C SER A 96 1.10 17.12 -12.50
N ALA A 97 0.98 17.47 -11.21
CA ALA A 97 -0.28 17.87 -10.61
C ALA A 97 -0.21 19.33 -10.11
N PRO A 98 -1.32 20.08 -10.17
CA PRO A 98 -1.40 21.42 -9.60
C PRO A 98 -1.06 21.42 -8.11
N GLY A 99 -0.31 22.42 -7.65
CA GLY A 99 0.00 22.61 -6.22
C GLY A 99 1.11 21.73 -5.66
N LEU A 100 1.68 20.81 -6.45
CA LEU A 100 2.87 20.05 -6.07
C LEU A 100 4.16 20.67 -6.64
N PRO A 101 5.30 20.56 -5.92
CA PRO A 101 6.55 21.10 -6.40
C PRO A 101 7.12 20.31 -7.60
N ALA A 102 8.05 20.92 -8.33
CA ALA A 102 8.52 20.39 -9.62
C ALA A 102 9.29 19.06 -9.51
N ASP A 103 9.78 18.71 -8.33
CA ASP A 103 10.42 17.42 -8.01
C ASP A 103 9.39 16.28 -7.81
N ARG A 104 8.09 16.59 -7.75
CA ARG A 104 6.98 15.63 -7.64
C ARG A 104 6.26 15.44 -8.98
N ARG A 105 7.00 14.94 -9.98
CA ARG A 105 6.51 14.67 -11.35
C ARG A 105 6.76 13.23 -11.76
N GLY A 106 6.07 12.78 -12.82
CA GLY A 106 6.19 11.46 -13.40
C GLY A 106 6.12 10.35 -12.35
N CYS A 107 7.15 9.50 -12.30
CA CYS A 107 7.31 8.43 -11.32
C CYS A 107 7.14 8.88 -9.86
N ALA A 108 7.72 10.02 -9.46
CA ALA A 108 7.61 10.55 -8.10
C ALA A 108 6.18 11.02 -7.75
N LEU A 109 5.38 11.38 -8.76
CA LEU A 109 3.97 11.71 -8.58
C LEU A 109 3.13 10.44 -8.35
N VAL A 110 3.40 9.36 -9.10
CA VAL A 110 2.76 8.06 -8.88
C VAL A 110 3.03 7.56 -7.46
N GLN A 111 4.29 7.64 -7.02
CA GLN A 111 4.67 7.34 -5.64
C GLN A 111 3.89 8.20 -4.64
N HIS A 112 3.80 9.51 -4.88
CA HIS A 112 3.11 10.44 -3.99
C HIS A 112 1.64 10.05 -3.78
N TYR A 113 0.90 9.74 -4.85
CA TYR A 113 -0.50 9.34 -4.74
C TYR A 113 -0.68 7.94 -4.11
N LEU A 114 0.19 6.98 -4.43
CA LEU A 114 0.21 5.68 -3.76
C LEU A 114 0.36 5.85 -2.24
N ILE A 115 1.41 6.53 -1.79
CA ILE A 115 1.69 6.69 -0.36
C ILE A 115 0.60 7.50 0.33
N THR A 116 0.08 8.55 -0.31
CA THR A 116 -0.99 9.39 0.26
C THR A 116 -2.28 8.58 0.45
N SER A 117 -2.69 7.80 -0.55
CA SER A 117 -3.88 6.96 -0.47
C SER A 117 -3.73 5.89 0.60
N VAL A 118 -2.59 5.20 0.63
CA VAL A 118 -2.29 4.16 1.62
C VAL A 118 -2.28 4.72 3.04
N TYR A 119 -1.68 5.89 3.24
CA TYR A 119 -1.65 6.56 4.55
C TYR A 119 -3.05 6.95 5.04
N ALA A 120 -3.90 7.46 4.14
CA ALA A 120 -5.28 7.80 4.47
C ALA A 120 -6.08 6.55 4.87
N ASP A 121 -5.99 5.47 4.09
CA ASP A 121 -6.65 4.19 4.37
C ASP A 121 -6.13 3.55 5.66
N PHE A 122 -4.82 3.62 5.92
CA PHE A 122 -4.22 3.11 7.15
C PHE A 122 -4.72 3.88 8.37
N THR A 123 -4.71 5.21 8.30
CA THR A 123 -5.19 6.08 9.37
C THR A 123 -6.65 5.77 9.72
N LYS A 124 -7.50 5.60 8.70
CA LYS A 124 -8.89 5.17 8.87
C LYS A 124 -8.96 3.80 9.52
N THR A 125 -8.25 2.81 8.98
CA THR A 125 -8.23 1.42 9.48
C THR A 125 -7.83 1.34 10.95
N MET A 126 -6.89 2.17 11.41
CA MET A 126 -6.46 2.20 12.82
C MET A 126 -7.53 2.72 13.79
N THR A 127 -8.59 3.36 13.29
CA THR A 127 -9.76 3.77 14.09
C THR A 127 -10.86 2.71 14.13
N GLU A 128 -10.81 1.73 13.23
CA GLU A 128 -11.82 0.68 13.10
C GLU A 128 -11.59 -0.43 14.13
N ARG A 129 -12.67 -1.13 14.50
CA ARG A 129 -12.60 -2.25 15.45
C ARG A 129 -11.83 -3.44 14.87
N PHE A 130 -12.05 -3.73 13.58
CA PHE A 130 -11.37 -4.80 12.86
C PHE A 130 -10.60 -4.18 11.71
N TRP A 131 -9.31 -4.50 11.61
CA TRP A 131 -8.47 -3.94 10.57
C TRP A 131 -8.71 -4.61 9.23
N ASN A 132 -8.57 -3.85 8.14
CA ASN A 132 -8.67 -4.38 6.80
C ASN A 132 -7.46 -5.28 6.49
N VAL A 133 -7.73 -6.58 6.35
CA VAL A 133 -6.72 -7.62 6.08
C VAL A 133 -5.88 -7.29 4.85
N GLY A 134 -6.53 -6.97 3.72
CA GLY A 134 -5.84 -6.68 2.46
C GLY A 134 -4.89 -5.47 2.55
N LEU A 135 -5.30 -4.41 3.24
CA LEU A 135 -4.46 -3.24 3.45
C LEU A 135 -3.22 -3.57 4.29
N ILE A 136 -3.37 -4.31 5.39
CA ILE A 136 -2.23 -4.64 6.26
C ILE A 136 -1.22 -5.54 5.52
N HIS A 137 -1.70 -6.56 4.80
CA HIS A 137 -0.80 -7.37 3.98
C HIS A 137 -0.14 -6.54 2.88
N PHE A 138 -0.86 -5.61 2.24
CA PHE A 138 -0.29 -4.73 1.22
C PHE A 138 0.83 -3.87 1.80
N LEU A 139 0.62 -3.27 2.97
CA LEU A 139 1.65 -2.53 3.70
C LEU A 139 2.87 -3.40 4.04
N GLY A 140 2.65 -4.64 4.48
CA GLY A 140 3.74 -5.59 4.75
C GLY A 140 4.54 -5.89 3.49
N ARG A 141 3.88 -6.12 2.36
CA ARG A 141 4.51 -6.36 1.06
C ARG A 141 5.27 -5.14 0.53
N LEU A 142 4.73 -3.93 0.68
CA LEU A 142 5.46 -2.69 0.36
C LEU A 142 6.72 -2.52 1.21
N GLY A 143 6.70 -2.92 2.49
CA GLY A 143 7.89 -2.91 3.34
C GLY A 143 8.93 -3.99 2.99
N ALA A 144 8.52 -5.08 2.34
CA ALA A 144 9.42 -6.14 1.88
C ALA A 144 10.01 -5.85 0.48
N SER A 145 9.32 -5.08 -0.36
CA SER A 145 9.68 -4.83 -1.76
C SER A 145 10.56 -3.59 -1.94
N ARG A 146 11.87 -3.71 -1.75
CA ARG A 146 12.83 -2.57 -1.81
C ARG A 146 12.95 -1.90 -3.18
N GLU A 147 12.70 -2.64 -4.25
CA GLU A 147 12.86 -2.16 -5.62
C GLU A 147 11.57 -1.52 -6.17
N SER A 148 10.45 -1.63 -5.44
CA SER A 148 9.18 -1.06 -5.87
C SER A 148 9.15 0.45 -5.65
N ILE A 149 8.40 1.15 -6.50
CA ILE A 149 8.09 2.57 -6.31
C ILE A 149 7.35 2.83 -4.98
N GLY A 150 6.63 1.83 -4.48
CA GLY A 150 5.90 1.89 -3.22
C GLY A 150 6.71 1.51 -1.98
N ALA A 151 8.01 1.24 -2.11
CA ALA A 151 8.85 0.81 -1.00
C ALA A 151 8.72 1.74 0.20
N LEU A 152 8.43 1.17 1.38
CA LEU A 152 8.32 1.96 2.60
C LEU A 152 9.71 2.38 3.08
N THR A 153 9.82 3.64 3.51
CA THR A 153 11.02 4.07 4.25
C THR A 153 11.00 3.48 5.66
N THR A 154 12.18 3.34 6.26
CA THR A 154 12.36 2.83 7.63
C THR A 154 11.45 3.52 8.64
N ASN A 155 11.36 4.86 8.57
CA ASN A 155 10.51 5.65 9.46
C ASN A 155 9.01 5.37 9.25
N ILE A 156 8.56 5.17 8.00
CA ILE A 156 7.16 4.83 7.71
C ILE A 156 6.85 3.43 8.22
N ALA A 157 7.75 2.46 8.00
CA ALA A 157 7.57 1.09 8.45
C ALA A 157 7.47 1.00 9.99
N LEU A 158 8.36 1.69 10.70
CA LEU A 158 8.34 1.80 12.17
C LEU A 158 7.08 2.53 12.67
N TYR A 159 6.66 3.61 11.98
CA TYR A 159 5.43 4.32 12.32
C TYR A 159 4.19 3.42 12.24
N ILE A 160 4.02 2.69 11.13
CA ILE A 160 2.90 1.76 10.94
C ILE A 160 2.91 0.70 12.05
N MET A 161 4.07 0.07 12.27
CA MET A 161 4.25 -0.94 13.32
C MET A 161 3.85 -0.40 14.69
N GLY A 162 4.35 0.79 15.07
CA GLY A 162 4.02 1.43 16.33
C GLY A 162 2.54 1.73 16.48
N ARG A 163 1.88 2.23 15.44
CA ARG A 163 0.44 2.52 15.45
C ARG A 163 -0.39 1.24 15.65
N MET A 164 -0.03 0.14 14.99
CA MET A 164 -0.70 -1.15 15.19
C MET A 164 -0.45 -1.68 16.61
N MET A 165 0.82 -1.67 17.04
CA MET A 165 1.26 -2.20 18.32
C MET A 165 0.80 -1.42 19.53
N LEU A 166 0.48 -0.14 19.40
CA LEU A 166 -0.03 0.71 20.49
C LEU A 166 -1.55 0.89 20.42
N SER A 167 -2.20 0.38 19.38
CA SER A 167 -3.65 0.46 19.25
C SER A 167 -4.36 -0.23 20.41
N GLU A 168 -5.43 0.40 20.90
CA GLU A 168 -6.36 -0.18 21.87
C GLU A 168 -7.10 -1.39 21.27
N ARG A 169 -7.22 -1.43 19.94
CA ARG A 169 -7.88 -2.50 19.17
C ARG A 169 -6.98 -3.68 18.86
N LEU A 170 -5.72 -3.70 19.32
CA LEU A 170 -4.77 -4.75 18.98
C LEU A 170 -5.29 -6.17 19.27
N PHE A 171 -6.06 -6.35 20.34
CA PHE A 171 -6.59 -7.66 20.75
C PHE A 171 -8.01 -7.94 20.25
N ASP A 172 -8.58 -7.07 19.41
CA ASP A 172 -9.88 -7.30 18.78
C ASP A 172 -9.74 -8.24 17.57
N GLY A 173 -10.52 -9.33 17.53
CA GLY A 173 -10.60 -10.23 16.38
C GLY A 173 -9.23 -10.79 15.95
N GLN A 174 -8.84 -10.51 14.70
CA GLN A 174 -7.58 -10.98 14.10
C GLN A 174 -6.46 -9.93 14.11
N ASN A 175 -6.67 -8.77 14.74
CA ASN A 175 -5.76 -7.63 14.65
C ASN A 175 -4.34 -7.95 15.14
N LEU A 176 -4.20 -8.71 16.23
CA LEU A 176 -2.88 -9.17 16.68
C LEU A 176 -2.20 -10.00 15.59
N GLY A 177 -2.90 -10.95 14.98
CA GLY A 177 -2.37 -11.76 13.89
C GLY A 177 -1.88 -10.90 12.71
N LEU A 178 -2.67 -9.90 12.31
CA LEU A 178 -2.29 -8.94 11.27
C LEU A 178 -1.06 -8.10 11.65
N CYS A 179 -0.95 -7.69 12.92
CA CYS A 179 0.24 -6.98 13.42
C CYS A 179 1.49 -7.85 13.38
N LEU A 180 1.38 -9.11 13.82
CA LEU A 180 2.49 -10.06 13.79
C LEU A 180 2.90 -10.34 12.34
N ASP A 181 1.94 -10.57 11.44
CA ASP A 181 2.21 -10.82 10.02
C ASP A 181 2.93 -9.63 9.35
N TYR A 182 2.48 -8.41 9.62
CA TYR A 182 3.18 -7.20 9.18
C TYR A 182 4.63 -7.18 9.67
N ILE A 183 4.86 -7.46 10.96
CA ILE A 183 6.21 -7.53 11.56
C ILE A 183 7.07 -8.60 10.89
N VAL A 184 6.52 -9.76 10.54
CA VAL A 184 7.27 -10.81 9.83
C VAL A 184 7.75 -10.33 8.47
N HIS A 185 6.92 -9.58 7.75
CA HIS A 185 7.28 -9.07 6.42
C HIS A 185 8.32 -7.94 6.48
N VAL A 186 8.19 -7.01 7.43
CA VAL A 186 9.06 -5.81 7.49
C VAL A 186 10.28 -5.99 8.41
N GLY A 187 10.23 -6.93 9.34
CA GLY A 187 11.28 -7.19 10.32
C GLY A 187 12.67 -7.44 9.73
N PRO A 188 12.84 -8.29 8.70
CA PRO A 188 14.12 -8.51 8.04
C PRO A 188 14.71 -7.22 7.46
N PHE A 189 13.86 -6.36 6.91
CA PHE A 189 14.26 -5.05 6.42
C PHE A 189 14.75 -4.16 7.57
N LEU A 190 13.95 -4.00 8.62
CA LEU A 190 14.29 -3.16 9.76
C LEU A 190 15.57 -3.58 10.51
N ASP A 191 15.86 -4.89 10.56
CA ASP A 191 17.09 -5.40 11.17
C ASP A 191 18.35 -5.25 10.32
N SER A 192 18.19 -4.89 9.04
CA SER A 192 19.32 -4.59 8.14
C SER A 192 19.65 -3.09 8.05
N GLU A 193 18.88 -2.25 8.72
CA GLU A 193 19.02 -0.79 8.70
C GLU A 193 20.12 -0.31 9.66
N ALA A 194 20.32 1.01 9.72
CA ALA A 194 21.27 1.62 10.63
C ALA A 194 21.02 1.21 12.11
N PRO A 195 22.06 1.13 12.97
CA PRO A 195 21.93 0.65 14.35
C PRO A 195 20.85 1.35 15.18
N GLY A 196 20.59 2.64 14.92
CA GLY A 196 19.50 3.38 15.56
C GLY A 196 18.12 2.76 15.29
N SER A 197 17.82 2.46 14.03
CA SER A 197 16.56 1.84 13.59
C SER A 197 16.40 0.41 14.14
N VAL A 198 17.49 -0.36 14.16
CA VAL A 198 17.51 -1.72 14.71
C VAL A 198 17.19 -1.72 16.22
N ASN A 199 17.77 -0.75 16.95
CA ASN A 199 17.51 -0.56 18.37
C ASN A 199 16.07 -0.12 18.63
N GLU A 200 15.54 0.83 17.84
CA GLU A 200 14.16 1.29 17.94
C GLU A 200 13.18 0.13 17.69
N PHE A 201 13.38 -0.63 16.62
CA PHE A 201 12.60 -1.84 16.34
C PHE A 201 12.64 -2.84 17.49
N GLY A 202 13.82 -3.11 18.06
CA GLY A 202 13.96 -3.98 19.21
C GLY A 202 13.23 -3.48 20.45
N GLY A 203 13.30 -2.18 20.72
CA GLY A 203 12.52 -1.54 21.79
C GLY A 203 11.03 -1.70 21.61
N MET A 204 10.53 -1.55 20.38
CA MET A 204 9.13 -1.77 20.05
C MET A 204 8.72 -3.23 20.31
N LEU A 205 9.46 -4.22 19.81
CA LEU A 205 9.14 -5.63 20.06
C LEU A 205 9.08 -5.99 21.55
N LEU A 206 9.95 -5.39 22.37
CA LEU A 206 9.88 -5.54 23.83
C LEU A 206 8.59 -4.96 24.41
N GLN A 207 8.13 -3.80 23.94
CA GLN A 207 6.83 -3.24 24.33
C GLN A 207 5.67 -4.16 23.92
N LEU A 208 5.71 -4.76 22.72
CA LEU A 208 4.71 -5.74 22.31
C LEU A 208 4.68 -6.92 23.27
N ARG A 209 5.86 -7.45 23.63
CA ARG A 209 6.00 -8.56 24.59
C ARG A 209 5.34 -8.23 25.92
N GLU A 210 5.55 -7.03 26.45
CA GLU A 210 4.90 -6.61 27.70
C GLU A 210 3.38 -6.48 27.54
N ARG A 211 2.89 -5.94 26.41
CA ARG A 211 1.44 -5.86 26.15
C ARG A 211 0.78 -7.24 26.07
N VAL A 212 1.38 -8.20 25.38
CA VAL A 212 0.76 -9.52 25.17
C VAL A 212 0.74 -10.39 26.44
N LYS A 213 1.51 -10.06 27.48
CA LYS A 213 1.37 -10.71 28.80
C LYS A 213 -0.06 -10.61 29.32
N MET A 214 -0.77 -9.53 28.99
CA MET A 214 -2.18 -9.33 29.34
C MET A 214 -3.16 -10.00 28.36
N GLY A 215 -2.70 -10.39 27.17
CA GLY A 215 -3.52 -10.92 26.06
C GLY A 215 -3.70 -12.45 26.03
N GLY A 216 -3.23 -13.17 27.05
CA GLY A 216 -3.37 -14.62 27.17
C GLY A 216 -2.23 -15.45 26.58
N THR A 217 -2.24 -16.76 26.80
CA THR A 217 -1.12 -17.67 26.48
C THR A 217 -0.78 -17.71 24.99
N VAL A 218 -1.79 -17.73 24.10
CA VAL A 218 -1.57 -17.81 22.65
C VAL A 218 -0.86 -16.57 22.12
N ALA A 219 -1.26 -15.38 22.55
CA ALA A 219 -0.61 -14.12 22.17
C ALA A 219 0.85 -14.08 22.64
N ASN A 220 1.12 -14.54 23.86
CA ASN A 220 2.48 -14.65 24.38
C ASN A 220 3.34 -15.62 23.55
N MET A 221 2.81 -16.79 23.20
CA MET A 221 3.53 -17.76 22.36
C MET A 221 3.87 -17.18 20.99
N ALA A 222 2.92 -16.49 20.35
CA ALA A 222 3.13 -15.91 19.03
C ALA A 222 4.22 -14.81 19.03
N VAL A 223 4.27 -13.96 20.06
CA VAL A 223 5.35 -12.99 20.21
C VAL A 223 6.68 -13.66 20.54
N CYS A 224 6.70 -14.67 21.41
CA CYS A 224 7.92 -15.45 21.65
C CYS A 224 8.47 -16.07 20.36
N TRP A 225 7.59 -16.51 19.46
CA TRP A 225 7.99 -17.00 18.15
C TRP A 225 8.58 -15.90 17.26
N LEU A 226 8.05 -14.67 17.29
CA LEU A 226 8.70 -13.52 16.62
C LEU A 226 10.14 -13.29 17.12
N PHE A 227 10.36 -13.32 18.43
CA PHE A 227 11.71 -13.16 19.00
C PHE A 227 12.64 -14.29 18.57
N LYS A 228 12.15 -15.53 18.52
CA LYS A 228 12.92 -16.67 18.03
C LYS A 228 13.30 -16.47 16.56
N MET A 229 12.34 -16.12 15.70
CA MET A 229 12.62 -15.85 14.29
C MET A 229 13.64 -14.74 14.11
N ARG A 230 13.52 -13.63 14.84
CA ARG A 230 14.50 -12.55 14.80
C ARG A 230 15.90 -13.04 15.22
N GLY A 231 15.99 -13.82 16.29
CA GLY A 231 17.24 -14.43 16.75
C GLY A 231 17.87 -15.38 15.73
N ASP A 232 17.05 -16.07 14.94
CA ASP A 232 17.46 -16.97 13.85
C ASP A 232 17.72 -16.22 12.52
N GLY A 233 17.69 -14.88 12.53
CA GLY A 233 17.91 -14.05 11.34
C GLY A 233 16.74 -14.06 10.35
N TRP A 234 15.50 -14.13 10.85
CA TRP A 234 14.25 -14.16 10.09
C TRP A 234 14.07 -15.36 9.16
N ARG A 235 14.84 -16.43 9.38
CA ARG A 235 14.64 -17.68 8.65
C ARG A 235 13.32 -18.29 9.11
N ALA A 236 12.36 -18.41 8.20
CA ALA A 236 11.21 -19.27 8.45
C ALA A 236 11.76 -20.68 8.69
N GLN A 237 11.62 -21.20 9.91
CA GLN A 237 11.85 -22.61 10.17
C GLN A 237 10.75 -23.34 9.40
N LEU A 238 11.04 -23.75 8.16
CA LEU A 238 10.26 -24.77 7.48
C LEU A 238 10.33 -25.98 8.41
N VAL A 239 9.19 -26.30 9.03
CA VAL A 239 9.02 -27.59 9.67
C VAL A 239 9.02 -28.59 8.52
N GLU A 240 10.17 -29.21 8.27
CA GLU A 240 10.26 -30.45 7.50
C GLU A 240 9.52 -31.58 8.21
#